data_AF-A0AAU4IPE1-F1
#
_entry.id   AF-A0AAU4IPE1-F1
#
_cell.length_a   1.000
_cell.length_b   1.000
_cell.length_c   1.000
_cell.angle_alpha   90.00
_cell.angle_beta   90.00
_cell.angle_gamma   90.00
#
_symmetry.space_group_name_H-M   'P 1'
#
loop_
_entity.id
_entity.type
_entity.pdbx_description
1 polymer ?
#
loop_
_entity_poly.entity_id
_entity_poly.type
_entity_poly.pdbx_seq_one_letter_code
_entity_poly.pdbx_strand_id
1 'polypeptide(L)'
;MSDAWPVRLAQQAAVHLAELDPTVQEMARDVLDIAARSPWSWPQWDRTDPEGEDVRRASIGPLTVVYWVNRTLGHLRVLTIVWAG
;
A
#
# COMPACT_ATOMS: atom_id res chain seq x y z
N MET A 1 -9.43 -13.92 14.80
CA MET A 1 -9.51 -12.97 13.67
C MET A 1 -8.36 -12.03 13.85
N SER A 2 -7.35 -12.06 12.99
CA SER A 2 -6.25 -11.08 13.04
C SER A 2 -6.85 -9.69 12.79
N ASP A 3 -6.66 -8.74 13.71
CA ASP A 3 -7.04 -7.35 13.46
C ASP A 3 -6.21 -6.83 12.28
N ALA A 4 -6.87 -6.58 11.14
CA ALA A 4 -6.22 -6.00 9.98
C ALA A 4 -5.80 -4.56 10.29
N TRP A 5 -4.63 -4.16 9.82
CA TRP A 5 -4.14 -2.80 10.00
C TRP A 5 -5.03 -1.83 9.21
N PRO A 6 -5.65 -0.81 9.84
CA PRO A 6 -6.40 0.20 9.13
C PRO A 6 -5.58 0.84 8.02
N VAL A 7 -6.18 1.05 6.86
CA VAL A 7 -5.51 1.69 5.72
C VAL A 7 -5.91 3.16 5.64
N ARG A 8 -4.91 4.03 5.53
CA ARG A 8 -5.08 5.49 5.39
C ARG A 8 -4.39 5.95 4.11
N LEU A 9 -5.15 6.54 3.19
CA LEU A 9 -4.59 7.09 1.95
C LEU A 9 -4.01 8.48 2.20
N ALA A 10 -2.80 8.74 1.72
CA ALA A 10 -2.35 10.10 1.48
C ALA A 10 -3.32 10.82 0.53
N GLN A 11 -3.45 12.14 0.67
CA GLN A 11 -4.42 12.90 -0.13
C GLN A 11 -4.20 12.68 -1.63
N GLN A 12 -2.94 12.75 -2.07
CA GLN A 12 -2.57 12.48 -3.46
C GLN A 12 -2.91 11.04 -3.89
N ALA A 13 -2.65 10.04 -3.03
CA ALA A 13 -2.98 8.65 -3.32
C ALA A 13 -4.50 8.43 -3.42
N ALA A 14 -5.30 9.12 -2.60
CA ALA A 14 -6.76 9.06 -2.66
C ALA A 14 -7.31 9.67 -3.96
N VAL A 15 -6.78 10.83 -4.37
CA VAL A 15 -7.14 11.47 -5.64
C VAL A 15 -6.79 10.56 -6.81
N HIS A 16 -5.55 10.06 -6.85
CA HIS A 16 -5.11 9.20 -7.94
C HIS A 16 -5.94 7.90 -8.03
N LEU A 17 -6.21 7.25 -6.89
CA LEU A 17 -7.09 6.07 -6.87
C LEU A 17 -8.47 6.36 -7.44
N ALA A 18 -9.03 7.54 -7.20
CA ALA A 18 -10.36 7.90 -7.71
C ALA A 18 -10.38 8.14 -9.23
N GLU A 19 -9.24 8.43 -9.84
CA GLU A 19 -9.09 8.67 -11.29
C GLU A 19 -8.84 7.40 -12.10
N LEU A 20 -8.47 6.29 -11.46
CA LEU A 20 -8.23 5.01 -12.12
C LEU A 20 -9.52 4.38 -12.63
N ASP A 21 -9.41 3.53 -13.65
CA ASP A 21 -10.52 2.69 -14.11
C ASP A 21 -11.09 1.86 -12.93
N PRO A 22 -12.43 1.68 -12.82
CA PRO A 22 -13.05 0.98 -11.71
C PRO A 22 -12.44 -0.40 -11.42
N THR A 23 -12.06 -1.14 -12.47
CA THR A 23 -11.42 -2.46 -12.34
C THR A 23 -10.08 -2.35 -11.61
N VAL A 24 -9.28 -1.34 -11.96
CA VAL A 24 -7.99 -1.09 -11.33
C VAL A 24 -8.18 -0.59 -9.89
N GLN A 25 -9.24 0.17 -9.62
CA GLN A 25 -9.56 0.57 -8.24
C GLN A 25 -9.89 -0.63 -7.35
N GLU A 26 -10.66 -1.60 -7.86
CA GLU A 26 -10.96 -2.84 -7.15
C GLU A 26 -9.68 -3.64 -6.88
N MET A 27 -8.83 -3.81 -7.89
CA MET A 27 -7.52 -4.46 -7.70
C MET A 27 -6.67 -3.77 -6.64
N ALA A 28 -6.66 -2.43 -6.59
CA ALA A 28 -5.95 -1.67 -5.57
C ALA A 28 -6.52 -1.89 -4.17
N ARG A 29 -7.84 -1.97 -4.03
CA ARG A 29 -8.49 -2.30 -2.75
C ARG A 29 -8.15 -3.72 -2.29
N ASP A 30 -8.14 -4.69 -3.20
CA ASP A 30 -7.77 -6.08 -2.89
C ASP A 30 -6.31 -6.21 -2.43
N VAL A 31 -5.39 -5.54 -3.13
CA VAL A 31 -3.97 -5.49 -2.74
C VAL A 31 -3.81 -4.87 -1.35
N LEU A 32 -4.52 -3.77 -1.07
CA LEU A 32 -4.50 -3.10 0.23
C LEU A 32 -5.07 -3.98 1.34
N ASP A 33 -6.12 -4.75 1.06
CA ASP A 33 -6.73 -5.70 2.00
C ASP A 33 -5.77 -6.85 2.34
N ILE A 34 -5.02 -7.37 1.37
CA ILE A 34 -3.94 -8.35 1.60
C ILE A 34 -2.81 -7.72 2.45
N ALA A 35 -2.36 -6.52 2.08
CA ALA A 35 -1.32 -5.80 2.81
C ALA A 35 -1.74 -5.52 4.27
N ALA A 36 -2.99 -5.14 4.52
CA ALA A 36 -3.51 -4.87 5.85
C ALA A 36 -3.48 -6.09 6.79
N ARG A 37 -3.68 -7.30 6.24
CA ARG A 37 -3.60 -8.55 7.02
C ARG A 37 -2.18 -9.00 7.33
N SER A 38 -1.22 -8.66 6.47
CA SER A 38 0.19 -9.03 6.66
C SER A 38 1.14 -7.95 6.11
N PRO A 39 1.30 -6.82 6.83
CA PRO A 39 2.00 -5.65 6.29
C PRO A 39 3.47 -5.89 5.93
N TRP A 40 4.13 -6.84 6.61
CA TRP A 40 5.55 -7.17 6.39
C TRP A 40 5.77 -8.32 5.40
N SER A 41 4.71 -8.94 4.87
CA SER A 41 4.87 -9.99 3.86
C SER A 41 5.33 -9.47 2.49
N TRP A 42 5.13 -8.17 2.24
CA TRP A 42 5.60 -7.49 1.04
C TRP A 42 7.05 -6.98 1.22
N PRO A 43 7.86 -6.96 0.14
CA PRO A 43 9.24 -6.53 0.23
C PRO A 43 9.36 -5.06 0.66
N GLN A 44 10.46 -4.74 1.34
CA GLN A 44 10.87 -3.35 1.55
C GLN A 44 11.02 -2.62 0.21
N TRP A 45 10.58 -1.36 0.17
CA TRP A 45 10.62 -0.52 -1.03
C TRP A 45 12.06 -0.31 -1.51
N ASP A 46 12.94 0.12 -0.61
CA ASP A 46 14.36 0.29 -0.86
C ASP A 46 15.15 -0.38 0.27
N ARG A 47 15.86 -1.46 -0.04
CA ARG A 47 16.66 -2.22 0.93
C ARG A 47 17.96 -1.52 1.31
N THR A 48 18.36 -0.50 0.57
CA THR A 48 19.57 0.29 0.82
C THR A 48 19.31 1.45 1.76
N ASP A 49 18.05 1.79 1.98
CA ASP A 49 17.60 2.81 2.92
C ASP A 49 17.22 2.17 4.27
N PRO A 50 18.08 2.28 5.31
CA PRO A 50 17.78 1.73 6.63
C PRO A 50 16.67 2.51 7.36
N GLU A 51 16.45 3.78 7.03
CA GLU A 51 15.36 4.58 7.61
C GLU A 51 13.99 4.18 7.01
N GLY A 52 14.02 3.68 5.77
CA GLY A 52 12.89 3.14 5.03
C GLY A 52 12.50 1.70 5.39
N GLU A 53 12.96 1.14 6.52
CA GLU A 53 12.70 -0.27 6.89
C GLU A 53 11.22 -0.62 6.77
N ASP A 54 10.32 0.24 7.24
CA ASP A 54 8.87 0.03 7.27
C ASP A 54 8.13 0.48 6.01
N VAL A 55 8.83 0.94 4.97
CA VAL A 55 8.23 1.27 3.68
C VAL A 55 8.20 0.00 2.83
N ARG A 56 7.00 -0.38 2.39
CA ARG A 56 6.73 -1.64 1.70
C ARG A 56 6.19 -1.38 0.31
N ARG A 57 6.48 -2.31 -0.59
CA ARG A 57 6.01 -2.32 -1.96
C ARG A 57 5.16 -3.55 -2.21
N ALA A 58 3.84 -3.37 -2.33
CA ALA A 58 2.94 -4.41 -2.79
C ALA A 58 2.73 -4.28 -4.30
N SER A 59 3.14 -5.29 -5.06
CA SER A 59 3.03 -5.28 -6.53
C SER A 59 2.31 -6.53 -7.02
N ILE A 60 1.28 -6.35 -7.84
CA ILE A 60 0.58 -7.42 -8.57
C ILE A 60 0.39 -6.94 -10.01
N GLY A 61 1.06 -7.62 -10.96
CA GLY A 61 0.99 -7.23 -12.37
C GLY A 61 1.44 -5.77 -12.60
N PRO A 62 0.65 -4.94 -13.32
CA PRO A 62 0.99 -3.53 -13.58
C PRO A 62 0.70 -2.60 -12.40
N LEU A 63 0.04 -3.09 -11.35
CA LEU A 63 -0.34 -2.32 -10.18
C LEU A 63 0.74 -2.42 -9.10
N THR A 64 1.17 -1.29 -8.58
CA THR A 64 2.04 -1.18 -7.41
C THR A 64 1.46 -0.21 -6.40
N VAL A 65 1.42 -0.62 -5.13
CA VAL A 65 1.07 0.23 -4.00
C VAL A 65 2.27 0.32 -3.07
N VAL A 66 2.67 1.55 -2.74
CA VAL A 66 3.72 1.81 -1.75
C VAL A 66 3.06 2.34 -0.49
N TYR A 67 3.34 1.71 0.64
CA TYR A 67 2.80 2.10 1.92
C TYR A 67 3.86 2.06 3.02
N TRP A 68 3.68 2.89 4.02
CA TRP A 68 4.45 2.87 5.25
C TRP A 68 3.66 2.17 6.36
N VAL A 69 4.31 1.22 7.05
CA VAL A 69 3.75 0.56 8.24
C VAL A 69 4.01 1.44 9.46
N ASN A 70 3.02 2.23 9.88
CA ASN A 70 3.16 3.08 11.05
C ASN A 70 2.93 2.26 12.33
N ARG A 71 4.00 1.66 12.86
CA ARG A 71 3.97 0.83 14.06
C ARG A 71 3.41 1.56 15.28
N THR A 72 3.75 2.83 15.45
CA THR A 72 3.34 3.65 16.60
C THR A 72 1.84 3.91 16.62
N LEU A 73 1.24 4.17 15.46
CA LEU A 73 -0.19 4.49 15.32
C LEU A 73 -1.03 3.32 14.81
N GLY A 74 -0.45 2.13 14.64
CA GLY A 74 -1.17 0.91 14.30
C GLY A 74 -1.90 0.93 12.96
N HIS A 75 -1.39 1.63 11.93
CA HIS A 75 -2.06 1.70 10.61
C HIS A 75 -1.08 1.70 9.43
N LEU A 76 -1.59 1.41 8.23
CA LEU A 76 -0.86 1.56 6.98
C LEU A 76 -1.13 2.95 6.39
N ARG A 77 -0.07 3.67 6.05
CA ARG A 77 -0.16 4.94 5.32
C ARG A 77 0.22 4.70 3.86
N VAL A 78 -0.74 4.74 2.95
CA VAL A 78 -0.47 4.61 1.52
C VAL A 78 0.15 5.91 1.02
N LEU A 79 1.35 5.79 0.47
CA LEU A 79 2.16 6.91 -0.01
C LEU A 79 1.89 7.16 -1.49
N THR A 80 1.87 6.10 -2.29
CA THR A 80 1.58 6.18 -3.73
C THR A 80 0.94 4.91 -4.24
N ILE A 81 0.18 5.06 -5.32
CA ILE A 81 -0.40 3.98 -6.12
C ILE A 81 0.08 4.25 -7.54
N VAL A 82 0.59 3.21 -8.21
CA VAL A 82 1.12 3.29 -9.57
C VAL A 82 0.43 2.23 -10.40
N TRP A 83 -0.20 2.65 -11.49
CA TRP A 83 -0.71 1.79 -12.54
C TRP A 83 0.13 2.01 -13.80
N ALA A 84 0.75 0.94 -14.31
CA ALA A 84 1.64 0.99 -15.47
C ALA A 84 1.02 0.43 -16.76
N GLY A 85 -0.30 0.20 -16.78
CA GLY A 85 -1.03 -0.36 -17.91
C GLY A 85 -1.91 0.63 -18.64
#